data_AF-A0A954R024-F1
#
_entry.id   AF-A0A954R024-F1
#
_cell.length_a   1.000
_cell.length_b   1.000
_cell.length_c   1.000
_cell.angle_alpha   90.00
_cell.angle_beta   90.00
_cell.angle_gamma   90.00
#
_symmetry.space_group_name_H-M   'P 1'
#
loop_
_entity.id
_entity.type
_entity.pdbx_description
1 polymer ?
#
loop_
_entity_poly.entity_id
_entity_poly.type
_entity_poly.pdbx_seq_one_letter_code
_entity_poly.pdbx_strand_id
1 'polypeptide(L)' 'RLFVSELEGKATSAAVRLLREVASATRVDYLGGKISQLTTNQDKVTIALRAHEQVNVDVLWKV' A
#
# COMPACT_ATOMS: atom_id res chain seq x y z
N ARG A 1 -5.22 -0.22 8.08
CA ARG A 1 -4.15 -1.03 7.48
C ARG A 1 -4.72 -1.79 6.30
N LEU A 2 -3.96 -1.89 5.21
CA LEU A 2 -4.28 -2.69 4.03
C LEU A 2 -3.38 -3.93 4.00
N PHE A 3 -3.94 -5.04 3.53
CA PHE A 3 -3.24 -6.28 3.26
C PHE A 3 -3.39 -6.55 1.77
N VAL A 4 -2.29 -6.58 1.03
CA VAL A 4 -2.31 -6.69 -0.43
C VAL A 4 -1.39 -7.82 -0.87
N SER A 5 -1.91 -8.71 -1.71
CA SER A 5 -1.20 -9.88 -2.20
C SER A 5 -1.32 -9.99 -3.72
N GLU A 6 -0.22 -10.34 -4.37
CA GLU A 6 -0.18 -10.75 -5.77
C GLU A 6 -0.29 -12.28 -5.84
N LEU A 7 -1.25 -12.80 -6.61
CA LEU A 7 -1.58 -14.23 -6.61
C LEU A 7 -1.23 -14.95 -7.93
N GLU A 8 -1.08 -14.22 -9.03
CA GLU A 8 -0.89 -14.74 -10.39
C GLU A 8 0.59 -14.94 -10.75
N GLY A 9 1.51 -14.62 -9.85
CA GLY A 9 2.95 -14.79 -10.04
C GLY A 9 3.54 -13.79 -11.02
N LYS A 10 2.95 -12.60 -11.16
CA LYS A 10 3.40 -11.56 -12.09
C LYS A 10 3.64 -10.23 -11.37
N ALA A 11 4.73 -9.56 -11.73
CA ALA A 11 4.94 -8.19 -11.25
C ALA A 11 3.80 -7.29 -11.75
N THR A 12 3.18 -6.56 -10.83
CA THR A 12 2.00 -5.74 -11.11
C THR A 12 1.95 -4.51 -10.21
N SER A 13 0.92 -3.68 -10.34
CA SER A 13 0.66 -2.56 -9.46
C SER A 13 -0.81 -2.49 -9.08
N ALA A 14 -1.09 -2.50 -7.78
CA ALA A 14 -2.42 -2.33 -7.24
C ALA A 14 -2.69 -0.83 -7.02
N ALA A 15 -3.67 -0.30 -7.75
CA ALA A 15 -4.16 1.07 -7.60
C ALA A 15 -5.39 1.06 -6.69
N VAL A 16 -5.20 1.36 -5.40
CA VAL A 16 -6.28 1.32 -4.40
C VAL A 16 -6.83 2.72 -4.18
N ARG A 17 -8.12 2.90 -4.42
CA ARG A 17 -8.86 4.11 -4.06
C ARG A 17 -9.50 3.94 -2.69
N LEU A 18 -9.37 4.95 -1.86
CA LEU A 18 -9.81 4.96 -0.47
C LEU A 18 -10.94 5.97 -0.27
N LEU A 19 -11.59 5.90 0.89
CA LEU A 19 -12.82 6.67 1.16
C LEU A 19 -12.55 8.16 1.46
N ARG A 20 -11.31 8.52 1.75
CA ARG A 20 -10.90 9.87 2.16
C ARG A 20 -9.52 10.19 1.62
N GLU A 21 -9.20 11.48 1.63
CA GLU A 21 -7.87 11.95 1.25
C GLU A 21 -6.79 11.36 2.17
N VAL A 22 -5.71 10.89 1.56
CA VAL A 22 -4.62 10.21 2.23
C VAL A 22 -3.51 11.22 2.54
N ALA A 23 -3.18 11.36 3.83
CA ALA A 23 -2.02 12.14 4.27
C ALA A 23 -0.71 11.44 3.93
N SER A 24 -0.64 10.12 4.18
CA SER A 24 0.55 9.33 3.89
C SER A 24 0.23 7.84 3.82
N ALA A 25 1.06 7.08 3.09
CA ALA A 25 1.01 5.62 3.06
C ALA A 25 2.42 5.04 3.16
N THR A 26 2.58 3.97 3.95
CA THR A 26 3.88 3.37 4.24
C THR A 26 3.76 1.85 4.20
N ARG A 27 4.68 1.19 3.50
CA ARG A 27 4.85 -0.26 3.63
C ARG A 27 5.39 -0.56 5.01
N VAL A 28 4.80 -1.53 5.67
CA VAL A 28 5.21 -1.98 6.99
C VAL A 28 5.47 -3.47 6.99
N ASP A 29 6.33 -3.92 7.91
CA ASP A 29 6.49 -5.34 8.18
C ASP A 29 5.28 -5.91 8.93
N TYR A 30 5.35 -7.18 9.32
CA TYR A 30 4.27 -7.83 10.07
C TYR A 30 4.06 -7.23 11.47
N LEU A 31 5.10 -6.68 12.09
CA LEU A 31 5.08 -6.05 13.40
C LEU A 31 4.67 -4.57 13.35
N GLY A 32 4.58 -3.98 12.16
CA GLY A 32 4.28 -2.56 11.96
C GLY A 32 5.51 -1.67 11.84
N GLY A 33 6.72 -2.24 11.77
CA GLY A 33 7.95 -1.51 11.46
C GLY A 33 7.90 -0.91 10.06
N LYS A 34 8.31 0.35 9.91
CA LYS A 34 8.28 1.05 8.61
C LYS A 34 9.38 0.51 7.69
N ILE A 35 9.00 0.08 6.50
CA ILE A 35 9.92 -0.41 5.45
C ILE A 35 10.21 0.70 4.44
N SER A 36 9.15 1.27 3.84
CA SER A 36 9.31 2.27 2.78
C SER A 36 8.07 3.13 2.60
N GLN A 37 8.26 4.41 2.34
CA GLN A 37 7.17 5.34 2.03
C GLN A 37 6.60 5.08 0.63
N LEU A 38 5.28 5.17 0.49
CA LEU A 38 4.59 5.11 -0.80
C LEU A 38 4.14 6.51 -1.23
N THR A 39 4.13 6.73 -2.53
CA THR A 39 3.52 7.93 -3.13
C THR A 39 2.00 7.81 -3.08
N THR A 40 1.34 8.87 -2.64
CA THR A 40 -0.12 8.97 -2.61
C THR A 40 -0.57 10.10 -3.53
N ASN A 41 -1.79 10.00 -4.05
CA ASN A 41 -2.41 11.03 -4.87
C ASN A 41 -3.87 11.17 -4.44
N GLN A 42 -4.21 12.25 -3.74
CA GLN A 42 -5.54 12.47 -3.15
C GLN A 42 -5.99 11.27 -2.29
N ASP A 43 -7.04 10.58 -2.71
CA ASP A 43 -7.63 9.41 -2.06
C ASP A 43 -7.04 8.08 -2.57
N LYS A 44 -6.00 8.13 -3.40
CA LYS A 44 -5.42 6.97 -4.08
C LYS A 44 -4.02 6.63 -3.59
N VAL A 45 -3.76 5.34 -3.42
CA VAL A 45 -2.43 4.77 -3.16
C VAL A 45 -2.09 3.76 -4.26
N THR A 46 -0.90 3.87 -4.84
CA THR A 46 -0.40 2.88 -5.82
C THR A 46 0.67 2.01 -5.16
N ILE A 47 0.48 0.70 -5.20
CA ILE A 47 1.34 -0.29 -4.54
C ILE A 47 1.90 -1.21 -5.62
N ALA A 48 3.18 -1.05 -5.97
CA ALA A 48 3.86 -2.00 -6.85
C ALA A 48 4.04 -3.35 -6.14
N LEU A 49 3.82 -4.47 -6.82
CA LEU A 49 3.97 -5.81 -6.25
C LEU A 49 4.88 -6.62 -7.17
N ARG A 50 5.82 -7.36 -6.58
CA ARG A 50 6.57 -8.42 -7.26
C ARG A 50 5.69 -9.66 -7.39
N ALA A 51 6.12 -10.60 -8.24
CA ALA A 51 5.48 -11.90 -8.35
C ALA A 51 5.38 -12.59 -6.96
N HIS A 52 4.18 -13.02 -6.60
CA HIS A 52 3.81 -13.63 -5.32
C HIS A 52 4.12 -12.79 -4.07
N GLU A 53 4.30 -11.47 -4.21
CA GLU A 53 4.57 -10.59 -3.07
C GLU A 53 3.31 -10.38 -2.22
N GLN A 54 3.50 -10.36 -0.90
CA GLN A 54 2.49 -9.94 0.08
C GLN A 54 3.03 -8.77 0.86
N VAL A 55 2.24 -7.71 1.01
CA VAL A 55 2.64 -6.48 1.70
C VAL A 55 1.56 -5.97 2.64
N ASN A 56 2.01 -5.42 3.76
CA ASN A 56 1.17 -4.61 4.65
C ASN A 56 1.42 -3.14 4.35
N VAL A 57 0.34 -2.36 4.27
CA VAL A 57 0.42 -0.92 4.07
C VAL A 57 -0.40 -0.20 5.13
N ASP A 58 0.26 0.65 5.91
CA ASP A 58 -0.40 1.59 6.78
C ASP A 58 -0.72 2.88 6.03
N VAL A 59 -1.95 3.34 6.21
CA VAL A 59 -2.47 4.54 5.56
C VAL A 59 -2.97 5.48 6.65
N LEU A 60 -2.52 6.72 6.59
CA LEU A 60 -2.95 7.81 7.46
C LEU A 60 -3.84 8.75 6.66
N TRP A 61 -4.99 9.08 7.23
CA TRP A 61 -5.93 10.05 6.65
C TRP A 61 -5.47 11.47 6.92
N LYS A 62 -5.83 12.41 6.04
CA LYS A 62 -5.83 13.82 6.43
C LYS A 62 -6.94 14.06 7.46
N VAL A 63 -6.62 14.87 8.47
CA VAL A 63 -7.56 15.35 9.49
C VAL A 63 -8.24 16.61 8.98
#